data_AF-A0AAW0I6I1-F1
#
_entry.id   AF-A0AAW0I6I1-F1
#
_cell.length_a   1.000
_cell.length_b   1.000
_cell.length_c   1.000
_cell.angle_alpha   90.00
_cell.angle_beta   90.00
_cell.angle_gamma   90.00
#
_symmetry.space_group_name_H-M   'P 1'
#
loop_
_entity.id
_entity.type
_entity.pdbx_description
1 polymer ?
#
loop_
_entity_poly.entity_id
_entity_poly.type
_entity_poly.pdbx_seq_one_letter_code
_entity_poly.pdbx_strand_id
1 'polypeptide(L)'
;MQEHAITNDKIKRPVALRTKMLADLLESFIAALYIDKDLEYVHTFMNVCLFPRLKEFILNQDWNDPKSQLQQCCLTLRTEGKEPDIPLYKTLQTVGPSHARTYTVAVYFKGERIGYGKGPSIQQAEMGAAMDALEKYNFPQMAHQKRFIEQKYKQELKEMRWEREH
;
A
#
# COMPACT_ATOMS: atom_id res chain seq x y z
N MET A 1 20.12 9.68 4.62
CA MET A 1 19.30 9.50 5.85
C MET A 1 19.87 8.44 6.79
N GLN A 2 20.32 7.27 6.29
CA GLN A 2 20.90 6.21 7.15
C GLN A 2 22.23 6.60 7.83
N GLU A 3 23.05 7.43 7.20
CA GLU A 3 24.39 7.80 7.69
C GLU A 3 24.38 8.73 8.91
N HIS A 4 23.28 9.45 9.15
CA HIS A 4 23.16 10.41 10.26
C HIS A 4 22.33 9.87 11.44
N ALA A 5 21.91 8.60 11.38
CA ALA A 5 21.20 7.97 12.47
C ALA A 5 22.17 7.70 13.64
N ILE A 6 21.95 8.38 14.76
CA ILE A 6 22.73 8.15 15.98
C ILE A 6 22.23 6.85 16.61
N THR A 7 23.04 5.81 16.56
CA THR A 7 22.77 4.51 17.19
C THR A 7 23.88 4.19 18.18
N ASN A 8 23.57 3.38 19.20
CA ASN A 8 24.53 3.07 20.26
C ASN A 8 25.56 1.98 19.86
N ASP A 9 25.80 1.81 18.55
CA ASP A 9 26.68 0.78 18.04
C ASP A 9 28.14 1.26 18.08
N LYS A 10 28.91 0.74 19.03
CA LYS A 10 30.35 1.03 19.18
C LYS A 10 31.17 0.48 18.01
N ILE A 11 30.59 -0.42 17.22
CA ILE A 11 31.18 -1.05 16.05
C ILE A 11 30.44 -0.44 14.86
N LYS A 12 31.14 0.25 13.94
CA LYS A 12 30.56 0.88 12.73
C LYS A 12 30.00 -0.15 11.74
N ARG A 13 28.98 -0.91 12.14
CA ARG A 13 28.28 -1.87 11.28
C ARG A 13 27.35 -1.10 10.35
N PRO A 14 27.11 -1.60 9.12
CA PRO A 14 26.16 -0.97 8.22
C PRO A 14 24.78 -0.93 8.86
N VAL A 15 24.21 0.28 8.97
CA VAL A 15 22.92 0.52 9.61
C VAL A 15 21.80 0.12 8.65
N ALA A 16 21.32 -1.12 8.77
CA ALA A 16 20.15 -1.57 8.03
C ALA A 16 18.86 -1.09 8.72
N LEU A 17 18.44 0.15 8.43
CA LEU A 17 17.17 0.68 8.93
C LEU A 17 15.99 0.07 8.18
N ARG A 18 15.02 -0.47 8.92
CA ARG A 18 13.74 -0.94 8.39
C ARG A 18 12.87 0.26 8.00
N THR A 19 11.96 0.07 7.04
CA THR A 19 11.06 1.14 6.54
C THR A 19 10.33 1.86 7.66
N LYS A 20 9.83 1.13 8.67
CA LYS A 20 9.16 1.72 9.83
C LYS A 20 10.06 2.69 10.59
N MET A 21 11.34 2.34 10.80
CA MET A 21 12.29 3.21 11.50
C MET A 21 12.62 4.46 10.70
N LEU A 22 12.66 4.37 9.37
CA LEU A 22 12.83 5.54 8.51
C LEU A 22 11.62 6.48 8.57
N ALA A 23 10.41 5.93 8.63
CA ALA A 23 9.19 6.71 8.84
C ALA A 23 9.21 7.41 10.21
N ASP A 24 9.52 6.67 11.28
CA ASP A 24 9.62 7.23 12.64
C ASP A 24 10.67 8.37 12.72
N LEU A 25 11.80 8.22 12.03
CA LEU A 25 12.84 9.26 11.93
C LEU A 25 12.37 10.50 11.17
N LEU A 26 11.65 10.32 10.06
CA LEU A 26 11.09 11.43 9.29
C LEU A 26 10.08 12.23 10.13
N GLU A 27 9.17 11.55 10.82
CA GLU A 27 8.17 12.19 11.71
C GLU A 27 8.86 12.96 12.84
N SER A 28 9.86 12.34 13.47
CA SER A 28 10.64 12.96 14.53
C SER A 28 11.40 14.20 14.04
N PHE A 29 11.96 14.14 12.83
CA PHE A 29 12.63 15.27 12.20
C PHE A 29 11.65 16.43 11.90
N ILE A 30 10.47 16.13 11.36
CA ILE A 30 9.45 17.15 11.09
C ILE A 30 8.98 17.80 12.40
N ALA A 31 8.81 17.01 13.46
CA ALA A 31 8.48 17.54 14.78
C ALA A 31 9.59 18.45 15.34
N ALA A 32 10.86 18.05 15.22
CA ALA A 32 11.99 18.88 15.63
C ALA A 32 12.09 20.18 14.80
N LEU A 33 11.84 20.11 13.49
CA LEU A 33 11.79 21.28 12.60
C LEU A 33 10.69 22.25 13.01
N TYR A 34 9.50 21.74 13.34
CA TYR A 34 8.40 22.55 13.84
C TYR A 34 8.76 23.26 15.17
N ILE A 35 9.41 22.55 16.09
CA ILE A 35 9.80 23.10 17.39
C ILE A 35 10.90 24.17 17.25
N ASP A 36 11.88 23.96 16.36
CA ASP A 36 13.02 24.87 16.16
C ASP A 36 12.70 26.07 15.24
N LYS A 37 11.64 25.96 14.45
CA LYS A 37 11.19 26.97 13.49
C LYS A 37 9.70 27.23 13.69
N ASP A 38 8.90 26.99 12.67
CA ASP A 38 7.46 27.19 12.67
C ASP A 38 6.80 26.29 11.62
N LEU A 39 5.50 26.49 11.42
CA LEU A 39 4.70 25.73 10.48
C LEU A 39 5.01 26.07 9.00
N GLU A 40 5.55 27.26 8.71
CA GLU A 40 5.85 27.68 7.33
C GLU A 40 7.04 26.89 6.77
N TYR A 41 8.07 26.67 7.58
CA TYR A 41 9.20 25.82 7.20
C TYR A 41 8.77 24.36 7.00
N VAL A 42 7.90 23.84 7.85
CA VAL A 42 7.32 22.49 7.68
C VAL A 42 6.51 22.42 6.39
N HIS A 43 5.65 23.41 6.14
CA HIS A 43 4.83 23.45 4.93
C HIS A 43 5.70 23.52 3.66
N THR A 44 6.76 24.31 3.68
CA THR A 44 7.74 24.39 2.58
C THR A 44 8.45 23.05 2.37
N PHE A 45 8.88 22.38 3.44
CA PHE A 45 9.47 21.04 3.37
C PHE A 45 8.51 20.03 2.74
N MET A 46 7.24 20.04 3.15
CA MET A 46 6.19 19.19 2.58
C MET A 46 5.97 19.46 1.08
N ASN A 47 5.94 20.74 0.68
CA ASN A 47 5.78 21.16 -0.72
C ASN A 47 6.94 20.72 -1.62
N VAL A 48 8.15 20.56 -1.09
CA VAL A 48 9.31 20.16 -1.89
C VAL A 48 9.47 18.63 -1.89
N CYS A 49 9.27 17.98 -0.73
CA CYS A 49 9.64 16.58 -0.55
C CYS A 49 8.47 15.60 -0.72
N LEU A 50 7.24 16.00 -0.37
CA LEU A 50 6.09 15.08 -0.27
C LEU A 50 5.00 15.37 -1.30
N PHE A 51 4.47 16.60 -1.36
CA PHE A 51 3.33 16.91 -2.23
C PHE A 51 3.59 16.75 -3.74
N PRO A 52 4.78 17.03 -4.29
CA PRO A 52 5.05 16.77 -5.71
C PRO A 52 4.94 15.28 -6.05
N ARG A 53 5.40 14.42 -5.13
CA ARG A 53 5.33 12.96 -5.24
C ARG A 53 3.93 12.42 -4.94
N LEU A 54 3.12 13.15 -4.18
CA LEU A 54 1.75 12.76 -3.88
C LEU A 54 0.89 12.70 -5.15
N LYS A 55 1.12 13.59 -6.13
CA LYS A 55 0.42 13.53 -7.43
C LYS A 55 0.71 12.21 -8.14
N GLU A 56 1.97 11.81 -8.18
CA GLU A 56 2.40 10.52 -8.73
C GLU A 56 1.80 9.34 -7.94
N PHE A 57 1.79 9.42 -6.61
CA PHE A 57 1.22 8.38 -5.73
C PHE A 57 -0.29 8.19 -5.93
N ILE A 58 -1.05 9.27 -6.12
CA ILE A 58 -2.48 9.22 -6.42
C ILE A 58 -2.71 8.59 -7.80
N LEU A 59 -1.90 8.97 -8.80
CA LEU A 59 -2.03 8.48 -10.17
C LEU A 59 -1.63 7.00 -10.30
N ASN A 60 -0.65 6.55 -9.52
CA ASN A 60 -0.24 5.15 -9.46
C ASN A 60 -1.16 4.27 -8.60
N GLN A 61 -2.12 4.86 -7.85
CA GLN A 61 -3.05 4.16 -6.96
C GLN A 61 -2.39 3.34 -5.84
N ASP A 62 -1.11 3.58 -5.53
CA ASP A 62 -0.33 2.88 -4.51
C ASP A 62 -0.81 3.14 -3.06
N TRP A 63 -1.80 4.03 -2.89
CA TRP A 63 -2.33 4.44 -1.59
C TRP A 63 -3.29 3.42 -0.97
N ASN A 64 -3.84 2.49 -1.75
CA ASN A 64 -4.86 1.57 -1.27
C ASN A 64 -4.24 0.19 -1.02
N ASP A 65 -4.12 -0.20 0.25
CA ASP A 65 -3.77 -1.56 0.61
C ASP A 65 -4.75 -2.52 -0.10
N PRO A 66 -4.26 -3.53 -0.86
CA PRO A 66 -5.12 -4.40 -1.65
C PRO A 66 -6.26 -5.04 -0.85
N LYS A 67 -6.09 -5.28 0.45
CA LYS A 67 -7.15 -5.82 1.31
C LYS A 67 -8.22 -4.79 1.62
N SER A 68 -7.81 -3.57 1.93
CA SER A 68 -8.74 -2.45 2.18
C SER A 68 -9.55 -2.15 0.92
N GLN A 69 -8.89 -2.15 -0.25
CA GLN A 69 -9.57 -1.97 -1.53
C GLN A 69 -10.55 -3.11 -1.82
N LEU A 70 -10.15 -4.37 -1.61
CA LEU A 70 -11.03 -5.53 -1.77
C LEU A 70 -12.25 -5.44 -0.84
N GLN A 71 -12.05 -5.05 0.43
CA GLN A 71 -13.12 -4.88 1.39
C GLN A 71 -14.13 -3.81 0.93
N GLN A 72 -13.64 -2.65 0.46
CA GLN A 72 -14.51 -1.61 -0.08
C GLN A 72 -15.34 -2.14 -1.27
N CYS A 73 -14.70 -2.81 -2.22
CA CYS A 73 -15.39 -3.41 -3.36
C CYS A 73 -16.45 -4.43 -2.93
N CYS A 74 -16.12 -5.34 -2.00
CA CYS A 74 -17.07 -6.31 -1.44
C CYS A 74 -18.26 -5.64 -0.74
N LEU A 75 -18.01 -4.61 0.06
CA LEU A 75 -19.06 -3.84 0.76
C LEU A 75 -20.05 -3.19 -0.20
N THR A 76 -19.63 -2.91 -1.43
CA THR A 76 -20.52 -2.29 -2.41
C THR A 76 -21.44 -3.26 -3.13
N LEU A 77 -21.13 -4.55 -3.06
CA LEU A 77 -21.95 -5.65 -3.53
C LEU A 77 -22.93 -6.17 -2.45
N ARG A 78 -23.07 -5.42 -1.35
CA ARG A 78 -23.97 -5.76 -0.25
C ARG A 78 -25.43 -5.68 -0.68
N THR A 79 -26.25 -6.57 -0.15
CA THR A 79 -27.70 -6.51 -0.30
C THR A 79 -28.29 -5.74 0.88
N GLU A 80 -29.20 -4.81 0.61
CA GLU A 80 -29.89 -4.08 1.68
C GLU A 80 -30.69 -5.04 2.57
N GLY A 81 -30.65 -4.83 3.89
CA GLY A 81 -31.38 -5.65 4.87
C GLY A 81 -30.67 -6.94 5.34
N LYS A 82 -29.43 -7.21 4.92
CA LYS A 82 -28.58 -8.27 5.49
C LYS A 82 -27.26 -7.69 6.02
N GLU A 83 -26.62 -8.43 6.92
CA GLU A 83 -25.25 -8.10 7.33
C GLU A 83 -24.33 -8.08 6.11
N PRO A 84 -23.41 -7.10 6.02
CA PRO A 84 -22.51 -6.99 4.89
C PRO A 84 -21.55 -8.18 4.86
N ASP A 85 -21.46 -8.85 3.70
CA ASP A 85 -20.46 -9.88 3.47
C ASP A 85 -19.06 -9.25 3.46
N ILE A 86 -18.13 -9.82 4.24
CA ILE A 86 -16.74 -9.36 4.36
C ILE A 86 -15.82 -10.44 3.76
N PRO A 87 -14.77 -10.07 3.00
CA PRO A 87 -13.79 -11.04 2.50
C PRO A 87 -13.09 -11.76 3.65
N LEU A 88 -13.05 -13.09 3.58
CA LEU A 88 -12.47 -13.95 4.61
C LEU A 88 -11.20 -14.62 4.09
N TYR A 89 -10.09 -14.42 4.79
CA TYR A 89 -8.79 -15.00 4.45
C TYR A 89 -8.57 -16.32 5.19
N LYS A 90 -8.13 -17.35 4.45
CA LYS A 90 -7.78 -18.67 5.02
C LYS A 90 -6.40 -19.10 4.54
N THR A 91 -5.53 -19.45 5.48
CA THR A 91 -4.24 -20.06 5.16
C THR A 91 -4.48 -21.49 4.65
N LEU A 92 -4.07 -21.77 3.42
CA LEU A 92 -4.19 -23.08 2.79
C LEU A 92 -2.98 -23.96 3.08
N GLN A 93 -1.79 -23.36 3.09
CA GLN A 93 -0.54 -24.10 3.21
C GLN A 93 0.57 -23.25 3.83
N THR A 94 1.44 -23.88 4.61
CA THR A 94 2.70 -23.29 5.08
C THR A 94 3.81 -24.29 4.82
N VAL A 95 4.80 -23.92 4.02
CA VAL A 95 5.92 -24.78 3.61
C VAL A 95 7.25 -24.08 3.82
N GLY A 96 8.33 -24.85 3.98
CA GLY A 96 9.68 -24.33 4.14
C GLY A 96 10.18 -24.31 5.59
N PRO A 97 11.49 -24.09 5.78
CA PRO A 97 12.11 -24.07 7.10
C PRO A 97 11.64 -22.87 7.92
N SER A 98 11.78 -22.92 9.25
CA SER A 98 11.29 -21.88 10.17
C SER A 98 11.75 -20.45 9.82
N HIS A 99 12.93 -20.30 9.23
CA HIS A 99 13.54 -19.03 8.85
C HIS A 99 13.24 -18.60 7.40
N ALA A 100 12.58 -19.46 6.59
CA ALA A 100 12.20 -19.16 5.21
C ALA A 100 10.88 -19.88 4.87
N ARG A 101 9.82 -19.57 5.64
CA ARG A 101 8.48 -20.12 5.40
C ARG A 101 7.79 -19.37 4.26
N THR A 102 7.13 -20.12 3.40
CA THR A 102 6.20 -19.61 2.39
C THR A 102 4.78 -19.95 2.81
N TYR A 103 3.96 -18.93 3.01
CA TYR A 103 2.55 -19.03 3.32
C TYR A 103 1.75 -18.93 2.03
N THR A 104 0.75 -19.80 1.88
CA THR A 104 -0.27 -19.71 0.82
C THR A 104 -1.60 -19.40 1.47
N VAL A 105 -2.21 -18.29 1.07
CA VAL A 105 -3.48 -17.81 1.63
C VAL A 105 -4.48 -17.62 0.49
N ALA A 106 -5.73 -18.01 0.72
CA ALA A 106 -6.84 -17.75 -0.18
C ALA A 106 -7.85 -16.80 0.45
N VAL A 107 -8.49 -15.98 -0.37
CA VAL A 107 -9.58 -15.10 0.03
C VAL A 107 -10.91 -15.65 -0.49
N TYR A 108 -11.91 -15.64 0.39
CA TYR A 108 -13.25 -16.13 0.14
C TYR A 108 -14.26 -15.00 0.32
N PHE A 109 -15.25 -14.94 -0.56
CA PHE A 109 -16.36 -14.00 -0.48
C PHE A 109 -17.66 -14.74 -0.83
N LYS A 110 -18.70 -14.60 0.01
CA LYS A 110 -19.98 -15.35 -0.12
C LYS A 110 -19.79 -16.87 -0.25
N GLY A 111 -18.77 -17.42 0.41
CA GLY A 111 -18.42 -18.84 0.37
C GLY A 111 -17.59 -19.29 -0.84
N GLU A 112 -17.40 -18.42 -1.85
CA GLU A 112 -16.61 -18.71 -3.03
C GLU A 112 -15.17 -18.22 -2.88
N ARG A 113 -14.21 -18.99 -3.40
CA ARG A 113 -12.81 -18.56 -3.44
C ARG A 113 -12.61 -17.57 -4.59
N ILE A 114 -12.33 -16.32 -4.26
CA ILE A 114 -12.19 -15.24 -5.26
C ILE A 114 -10.75 -14.92 -5.63
N GLY A 115 -9.77 -15.36 -4.83
CA GLY A 115 -8.34 -15.17 -5.12
C GLY A 115 -7.43 -15.95 -4.17
N TYR A 116 -6.15 -16.02 -4.51
CA TYR A 116 -5.12 -16.60 -3.64
C TYR A 116 -3.75 -15.96 -3.86
N GLY A 117 -2.89 -16.02 -2.84
CA GLY A 117 -1.58 -15.41 -2.86
C GLY A 117 -0.58 -16.21 -2.04
N LYS A 118 0.71 -15.99 -2.35
CA LYS A 118 1.83 -16.61 -1.66
C LYS A 118 2.81 -15.55 -1.19
N GLY A 119 3.41 -15.75 -0.03
CA GLY A 119 4.39 -14.81 0.50
C GLY A 119 5.21 -15.36 1.66
N PRO A 120 6.32 -14.70 2.01
CA PRO A 120 7.17 -15.05 3.14
C PRO A 120 6.52 -14.78 4.51
N SER A 121 5.41 -14.03 4.52
CA SER A 121 4.57 -13.81 5.70
C SER A 121 3.09 -13.96 5.34
N ILE A 122 2.26 -14.23 6.35
CA ILE A 122 0.80 -14.29 6.18
C ILE A 122 0.27 -12.97 5.61
N GLN A 123 0.76 -11.83 6.11
CA GLN A 123 0.36 -10.51 5.60
C GLN A 123 0.66 -10.33 4.11
N GLN A 124 1.87 -10.68 3.65
CA GLN A 124 2.21 -10.57 2.23
C GLN A 124 1.41 -11.55 1.38
N ALA A 125 1.19 -12.77 1.86
CA ALA A 125 0.36 -13.75 1.16
C ALA A 125 -1.10 -13.29 1.04
N GLU A 126 -1.66 -12.65 2.08
CA GLU A 126 -3.01 -12.09 2.06
C GLU A 126 -3.12 -10.85 1.15
N MET A 127 -2.12 -9.96 1.14
CA MET A 127 -2.07 -8.82 0.20
C MET A 127 -2.04 -9.33 -1.25
N GLY A 128 -1.22 -10.34 -1.54
CA GLY A 128 -1.19 -10.98 -2.86
C GLY A 128 -2.52 -11.67 -3.21
N ALA A 129 -3.17 -12.32 -2.24
CA ALA A 129 -4.49 -12.93 -2.46
C ALA A 129 -5.56 -11.89 -2.76
N ALA A 130 -5.49 -10.72 -2.11
CA ALA A 130 -6.40 -9.63 -2.37
C ALA A 130 -6.17 -9.01 -3.75
N MET A 131 -4.91 -8.82 -4.15
CA MET A 131 -4.55 -8.35 -5.49
C MET A 131 -5.05 -9.32 -6.58
N ASP A 132 -4.83 -10.62 -6.41
CA ASP A 132 -5.33 -11.67 -7.31
C ASP A 132 -6.87 -11.63 -7.44
N ALA A 133 -7.56 -11.40 -6.31
CA ALA A 133 -9.01 -11.27 -6.29
C ALA A 133 -9.50 -9.99 -7.00
N LEU A 134 -8.83 -8.86 -6.81
CA LEU A 134 -9.18 -7.59 -7.46
C LEU A 134 -8.99 -7.64 -8.98
N GLU A 135 -8.01 -8.41 -9.46
CA GLU A 135 -7.76 -8.60 -10.90
C GLU A 135 -8.76 -9.55 -11.56
N LYS A 136 -9.11 -10.66 -10.89
CA LYS A 136 -9.94 -11.74 -11.47
C LYS A 136 -11.42 -11.56 -11.22
N TYR A 137 -11.78 -11.04 -10.06
CA TYR A 137 -13.18 -10.88 -9.67
C TYR A 137 -13.71 -9.57 -10.25
N ASN A 138 -14.77 -9.66 -11.04
CA ASN A 138 -15.27 -8.49 -11.77
C ASN A 138 -16.05 -7.56 -10.84
N PHE A 139 -15.37 -6.62 -10.19
CA PHE A 139 -15.98 -5.58 -9.37
C PHE A 139 -16.42 -4.39 -10.26
N PRO A 140 -17.74 -4.12 -10.41
CA PRO A 140 -18.23 -3.06 -11.30
C PRO A 140 -17.67 -1.66 -10.97
N GLN A 141 -17.41 -1.42 -9.69
CA GLN A 141 -16.91 -0.14 -9.20
C GLN A 141 -15.46 0.14 -9.58
N MET A 142 -14.64 -0.89 -9.77
CA MET A 142 -13.26 -0.68 -10.21
C MET A 142 -13.21 -0.13 -11.62
N ALA A 143 -14.06 -0.66 -12.52
CA ALA A 143 -14.19 -0.11 -13.87
C ALA A 143 -14.67 1.34 -13.85
N HIS A 144 -15.60 1.69 -12.95
CA HIS A 144 -16.07 3.06 -12.77
C HIS A 144 -14.95 3.99 -12.26
N GLN A 145 -14.22 3.58 -11.21
CA GLN A 145 -13.09 4.35 -10.66
C GLN A 145 -11.99 4.56 -11.71
N LYS A 146 -11.61 3.50 -12.43
CA LYS A 146 -10.61 3.57 -13.50
C LYS A 146 -11.03 4.55 -14.60
N ARG A 147 -12.28 4.48 -15.07
CA ARG A 147 -12.83 5.42 -16.07
C ARG A 147 -12.84 6.86 -15.56
N PHE A 148 -13.22 7.07 -14.30
CA PHE A 148 -13.22 8.40 -13.70
C PHE A 148 -11.81 9.02 -13.65
N ILE A 149 -10.82 8.25 -13.20
CA ILE A 149 -9.42 8.69 -13.16
C ILE A 149 -8.88 8.95 -14.57
N GLU A 150 -9.13 8.04 -15.52
CA GLU A 150 -8.73 8.21 -16.93
C GLU A 150 -9.35 9.44 -17.59
N GLN A 151 -10.59 9.78 -17.25
CA GLN A 151 -11.26 10.98 -17.76
C GLN A 151 -10.72 12.25 -17.10
N LYS A 152 -10.58 12.24 -15.78
CA LYS A 152 -10.19 13.42 -14.99
C LYS A 152 -8.73 13.82 -15.20
N TYR A 153 -7.83 12.84 -15.38
CA TYR A 153 -6.39 13.05 -15.51
C TYR A 153 -5.85 12.59 -16.88
N LYS A 154 -6.68 12.64 -17.92
CA LYS A 154 -6.37 12.09 -19.26
C LYS A 154 -5.06 12.63 -19.83
N GLN A 155 -4.82 13.92 -19.65
CA GLN A 155 -3.69 14.62 -20.24
C GLN A 155 -2.41 14.36 -19.43
N GLU A 156 -2.50 14.42 -18.10
CA GLU A 156 -1.38 14.10 -17.20
C GLU A 156 -0.98 12.62 -17.28
N LEU A 157 -1.93 11.70 -17.44
CA LEU A 157 -1.64 10.27 -17.65
C LEU A 157 -0.91 10.03 -18.98
N LYS A 158 -1.19 10.83 -20.01
CA LYS A 158 -0.51 10.74 -21.31
C LYS A 158 0.93 11.23 -21.19
N GLU A 159 1.15 12.34 -20.48
CA GLU A 159 2.48 12.89 -20.20
C GLU A 159 3.32 11.93 -19.33
N MET A 160 2.75 11.37 -18.26
CA MET A 160 3.44 10.39 -17.41
C MET A 160 3.77 9.06 -18.11
N ARG A 161 2.97 8.63 -19.10
CA ARG A 161 3.30 7.44 -19.91
C ARG A 161 4.49 7.75 -20.82
N TRP A 162 4.51 8.94 -21.41
CA TRP A 162 5.61 9.39 -22.25
C TRP A 162 6.93 9.46 -21.48
N GLU A 163 6.92 10.00 -20.25
CA GLU A 163 8.07 10.05 -19.33
C GLU A 163 8.53 8.68 -18.83
N ARG A 164 7.68 7.65 -18.86
CA ARG A 164 8.06 6.27 -18.48
C ARG A 164 8.65 5.46 -19.63
N GLU A 165 8.32 5.84 -20.87
CA GLU A 165 8.76 5.15 -22.08
C GLU A 165 10.09 5.71 -22.63
N HIS A 166 10.56 6.85 -22.11
CA HIS A 166 11.79 7.55 -22.51
C HIS A 166 12.70 7.81 -21.29
#